data_AF-A0A7G9SBZ3-F1
#
_entry.id   AF-A0A7G9SBZ3-F1
#
_cell.length_a   1.000
_cell.length_b   1.000
_cell.length_c   1.000
_cell.angle_alpha   90.00
_cell.angle_beta   90.00
_cell.angle_gamma   90.00
#
_symmetry.space_group_name_H-M   'P 1'
#
loop_
_entity.id
_entity.type
_entity.pdbx_description
1 polymer ?
#
loop_
_entity_poly.entity_id
_entity_poly.type
_entity_poly.pdbx_seq_one_letter_code
_entity_poly.pdbx_strand_id
1 'polypeptide(L)'
;MGRPLTDLDLRLAAELDHARDMLVMMGDELSTDFAVVSRHGLSLQAIDIVGQMLGHIANVVRSEDRPHAVEQIGMCDLKAKLSRAA
;
A
#
# COMPACT_ATOMS: atom_id res chain seq x y z
N MET A 1 -10.08 8.93 21.27
CA MET A 1 -8.66 8.74 21.62
C MET A 1 -8.23 7.42 21.02
N GLY A 2 -7.21 7.42 20.16
CA GLY A 2 -6.71 6.23 19.48
C GLY A 2 -6.07 5.23 20.45
N ARG A 3 -6.15 3.94 20.13
CA ARG A 3 -5.42 2.89 20.85
C ARG A 3 -3.91 3.15 20.70
N PRO A 4 -3.09 3.02 21.76
CA PRO A 4 -1.64 3.14 21.64
C PRO A 4 -1.09 2.07 20.69
N LEU A 5 -0.11 2.48 19.86
CA LEU A 5 0.60 1.57 18.96
C LEU A 5 1.30 0.48 19.77
N THR A 6 1.20 -0.75 19.28
CA THR A 6 1.93 -1.89 19.81
C THR A 6 3.13 -2.21 18.93
N ASP A 7 4.13 -2.90 19.49
CA ASP A 7 5.26 -3.44 18.71
C ASP A 7 4.79 -4.30 17.53
N LEU A 8 3.66 -5.01 17.69
CA LEU A 8 3.07 -5.80 16.62
C LEU A 8 2.56 -4.90 15.48
N ASP A 9 1.94 -3.76 15.78
CA ASP A 9 1.49 -2.81 14.76
C ASP A 9 2.69 -2.29 13.94
N LEU A 10 3.78 -1.92 14.61
CA LEU A 10 5.00 -1.46 13.93
C LEU A 10 5.61 -2.55 13.03
N ARG A 11 5.67 -3.80 13.51
CA ARG A 11 6.15 -4.94 12.71
C ARG A 11 5.26 -5.22 11.51
N LEU A 12 3.94 -5.24 11.70
CA LEU A 12 3.00 -5.44 10.60
C LEU A 12 3.12 -4.34 9.55
N ALA A 13 3.28 -3.09 9.97
CA ALA A 13 3.49 -1.99 9.04
C ALA A 13 4.82 -2.13 8.28
N ALA A 14 5.89 -2.58 8.94
CA ALA A 14 7.17 -2.85 8.29
C ALA A 14 7.09 -4.00 7.27
N GLU A 15 6.35 -5.08 7.58
CA GLU A 15 6.12 -6.18 6.63
C GLU A 15 5.32 -5.72 5.41
N LEU A 16 4.36 -4.81 5.58
CA LEU A 16 3.61 -4.22 4.46
C LEU A 16 4.51 -3.33 3.58
N ASP A 17 5.40 -2.54 4.18
CA ASP A 17 6.40 -1.77 3.42
C ASP A 17 7.35 -2.71 2.67
N HIS A 18 7.82 -3.78 3.30
CA HIS A 18 8.68 -4.76 2.66
C HIS A 18 8.00 -5.42 1.45
N ALA A 19 6.74 -5.83 1.61
CA ALA A 19 5.95 -6.38 0.50
C ALA A 19 5.75 -5.36 -0.63
N ARG A 20 5.53 -4.08 -0.32
CA ARG A 20 5.51 -3.00 -1.31
C ARG A 20 6.84 -2.90 -2.05
N ASP A 21 7.96 -2.88 -1.34
CA ASP A 21 9.29 -2.76 -1.96
C ASP A 21 9.57 -3.92 -2.90
N MET A 22 9.18 -5.15 -2.53
CA MET A 22 9.26 -6.31 -3.41
C MET A 22 8.45 -6.13 -4.71
N LEU A 23 7.23 -5.60 -4.62
CA LEU A 23 6.40 -5.33 -5.79
C LEU A 23 6.97 -4.23 -6.67
N VAL A 24 7.52 -3.16 -6.08
CA VAL A 24 8.18 -2.07 -6.81
C VAL A 24 9.40 -2.60 -7.57
N MET A 25 10.30 -3.32 -6.89
CA MET A 25 11.49 -3.89 -7.52
C MET A 25 11.11 -4.82 -8.69
N MET A 26 10.11 -5.70 -8.49
CA MET A 26 9.63 -6.59 -9.54
C MET A 26 8.99 -5.83 -10.70
N GLY A 27 8.16 -4.82 -10.41
CA GLY A 27 7.52 -3.98 -11.42
C GLY A 27 8.54 -3.20 -12.26
N ASP A 28 9.57 -2.66 -11.61
CA ASP A 28 10.66 -1.93 -12.25
C ASP A 28 11.47 -2.85 -13.16
N GLU A 29 11.87 -4.03 -12.66
CA GLU A 29 12.60 -5.03 -13.45
C GLU A 29 11.80 -5.46 -14.70
N LEU A 30 10.53 -5.83 -14.53
CA LEU A 30 9.66 -6.23 -15.64
C LEU A 30 9.42 -5.10 -16.66
N SER A 31 9.45 -3.86 -16.20
CA SER A 31 9.26 -2.68 -17.07
C SER A 31 10.48 -2.36 -17.93
N THR A 32 11.63 -3.00 -17.71
CA THR A 32 12.81 -2.86 -18.57
C THR A 32 12.67 -3.60 -19.91
N ASP A 33 11.77 -4.59 -20.01
CA ASP A 33 11.50 -5.34 -21.23
C ASP A 33 10.31 -4.75 -22.00
N PHE A 34 10.58 -4.20 -23.18
CA PHE A 34 9.58 -3.62 -24.06
C PHE A 34 8.45 -4.60 -24.44
N ALA A 35 8.76 -5.88 -24.68
CA ALA A 35 7.75 -6.86 -25.06
C ALA A 35 6.76 -7.13 -23.92
N VAL A 36 7.26 -7.16 -22.68
CA VAL A 36 6.43 -7.29 -21.48
C VAL A 36 5.54 -6.06 -21.30
N VAL A 37 6.12 -4.85 -21.37
CA VAL A 37 5.35 -3.60 -21.24
C VAL A 37 4.28 -3.49 -22.31
N SER A 38 4.62 -3.76 -23.58
CA SER A 38 3.68 -3.64 -24.70
C SER A 38 2.52 -4.64 -24.60
N ARG A 39 2.73 -5.82 -24.01
CA ARG A 39 1.71 -6.89 -23.93
C ARG A 39 0.94 -6.89 -22.62
N HIS A 40 1.58 -6.50 -21.53
CA HIS A 40 1.09 -6.66 -20.16
C HIS A 40 1.05 -5.36 -19.36
N GLY A 41 1.13 -4.19 -20.01
CA GLY A 41 1.16 -2.89 -19.35
C GLY A 41 0.04 -2.67 -18.32
N LEU A 42 -1.19 -3.12 -18.59
CA LEU A 42 -2.29 -3.05 -17.60
C LEU A 42 -2.05 -3.92 -16.37
N SER A 43 -1.44 -5.10 -16.54
CA SER A 43 -1.08 -5.97 -15.43
C SER A 43 0.08 -5.38 -14.61
N LEU A 44 1.06 -4.74 -15.27
CA LEU A 44 2.13 -4.02 -14.59
C LEU A 44 1.59 -2.82 -13.80
N GLN A 45 0.63 -2.08 -14.36
CA GLN A 45 -0.05 -1.01 -13.64
C GLN A 45 -0.80 -1.55 -12.40
N ALA A 46 -1.43 -2.72 -12.49
CA ALA A 46 -2.08 -3.33 -11.34
C ALA A 46 -1.08 -3.67 -10.22
N ILE A 47 0.14 -4.07 -10.55
CA ILE A 47 1.20 -4.32 -9.55
C ILE A 47 1.56 -3.02 -8.82
N ASP A 48 1.76 -1.91 -9.54
CA ASP A 48 2.02 -0.60 -8.94
C ASP A 48 0.87 -0.15 -8.02
N ILE A 49 -0.37 -0.30 -8.48
CA ILE A 49 -1.58 0.02 -7.68
C ILE A 49 -1.59 -0.77 -6.36
N VAL A 50 -1.29 -2.07 -6.40
CA VAL A 50 -1.21 -2.89 -5.17
C VAL A 50 -0.09 -2.40 -4.25
N GLY A 51 1.08 -2.04 -4.79
CA GLY A 51 2.17 -1.44 -4.03
C GLY A 51 1.75 -0.15 -3.31
N GLN A 52 1.03 0.74 -3.99
CA GLN A 52 0.48 1.96 -3.39
C GLN A 52 -0.54 1.66 -2.29
N MET A 53 -1.42 0.68 -2.50
CA MET A 53 -2.37 0.24 -1.46
C MET A 53 -1.65 -0.25 -0.20
N LEU A 54 -0.62 -1.07 -0.35
CA LEU A 54 0.18 -1.57 0.77
C LEU A 54 0.84 -0.42 1.54
N GLY A 55 1.41 0.56 0.85
CA GLY A 55 2.00 1.75 1.48
C GLY A 55 0.99 2.57 2.29
N HIS A 56 -0.21 2.78 1.75
CA HIS A 56 -1.28 3.45 2.49
C HIS A 56 -1.73 2.66 3.73
N ILE A 57 -1.90 1.34 3.61
CA ILE A 57 -2.29 0.49 4.74
C ILE A 57 -1.20 0.49 5.80
N ALA A 58 0.07 0.36 5.40
CA ALA A 58 1.21 0.41 6.31
C ALA A 58 1.22 1.72 7.12
N ASN A 59 0.98 2.86 6.45
CA ASN A 59 0.87 4.17 7.10
C ASN A 59 -0.27 4.23 8.12
N VAL A 60 -1.44 3.66 7.80
CA VAL A 60 -2.56 3.58 8.75
C VAL A 60 -2.21 2.69 9.95
N VAL A 61 -1.60 1.53 9.72
CA VAL A 61 -1.27 0.58 10.80
C VAL A 61 -0.31 1.21 11.82
N ARG A 62 0.71 1.94 11.34
CA ARG A 62 1.69 2.65 12.18
C ARG A 62 1.24 4.01 12.69
N SER A 63 0.00 4.44 12.43
CA SER A 63 -0.52 5.72 12.91
C SER A 63 -1.14 5.58 14.30
N GLU A 64 -0.81 6.51 15.20
CA GLU A 64 -1.49 6.67 16.50
C GLU A 64 -2.93 7.19 16.32
N ASP A 65 -3.16 8.01 15.28
CA ASP A 65 -4.49 8.48 14.86
C ASP A 65 -4.86 7.81 13.52
N ARG A 66 -5.39 6.59 13.61
CA ARG A 66 -5.80 5.81 12.44
C ARG A 66 -6.94 6.45 11.65
N PRO A 67 -8.01 6.99 12.29
CA PRO A 67 -9.05 7.71 11.55
C PRO A 67 -8.48 8.87 10.72
N HIS A 68 -7.58 9.67 11.30
CA HIS A 68 -6.94 10.75 10.54
C HIS A 68 -6.06 10.23 9.40
N ALA A 69 -5.29 9.16 9.63
CA ALA A 69 -4.46 8.55 8.59
C ALA A 69 -5.30 7.99 7.42
N VAL A 70 -6.48 7.41 7.70
CA VAL A 70 -7.42 6.96 6.66
C VAL A 70 -7.93 8.15 5.83
N GLU A 71 -8.21 9.29 6.46
CA GLU A 71 -8.67 10.49 5.75
C GLU A 71 -7.64 11.05 4.76
N GLN A 72 -6.34 10.83 5.01
CA GLN A 72 -5.24 11.24 4.14
C GLN A 72 -5.00 10.30 2.94
N ILE A 73 -5.72 9.17 2.83
CA ILE A 73 -5.56 8.24 1.71
C ILE A 73 -6.12 8.88 0.43
N GLY A 74 -5.26 9.05 -0.59
CA GLY A 74 -5.64 9.57 -1.90
C GLY A 74 -6.41 8.58 -2.79
N MET A 75 -6.34 7.28 -2.48
CA MET A 75 -7.07 6.23 -3.20
C MET A 75 -8.53 6.14 -2.71
N CYS A 76 -9.46 6.79 -3.41
CA CYS A 76 -10.88 6.91 -3.01
C CYS A 76 -11.52 5.59 -2.59
N ASP A 77 -11.31 4.51 -3.34
CA ASP A 77 -11.90 3.21 -3.04
C ASP A 77 -11.31 2.56 -1.78
N LEU A 78 -9.99 2.68 -1.59
CA LEU A 78 -9.33 2.17 -0.39
C LEU A 78 -9.77 2.97 0.84
N LYS A 79 -9.78 4.31 0.72
CA LYS A 79 -10.31 5.21 1.75
C LYS A 79 -11.73 4.82 2.14
N ALA A 80 -12.64 4.75 1.17
CA ALA A 80 -14.05 4.39 1.42
C ALA A 80 -14.22 2.99 2.04
N LYS A 81 -13.36 2.02 1.70
CA LYS A 81 -13.36 0.70 2.36
C LYS A 81 -12.96 0.81 3.82
N LEU A 82 -11.88 1.51 4.13
CA LEU A 82 -11.36 1.62 5.50
C LEU A 82 -12.21 2.52 6.39
N SER A 83 -12.76 3.63 5.86
CA SER A 83 -13.65 4.53 6.60
C SER A 83 -14.96 3.85 7.03
N ARG A 84 -15.38 2.75 6.39
CA ARG A 84 -16.58 1.98 6.81
C ARG A 84 -16.33 1.04 7.99
N ALA A 85 -15.06 0.73 8.28
CA ALA A 85 -14.66 -0.18 9.35
C ALA A 85 -14.12 0.55 10.59
N ALA A 86 -13.87 1.86 10.48
CA ALA A 86 -13.46 2.75 11.57
C ALA A 86 -14.67 3.28 12.34
#